data_AF-A0A1I8I0F7-F1
#
_entry.id   AF-A0A1I8I0F7-F1
#
_cell.length_a   1.000
_cell.length_b   1.000
_cell.length_c   1.000
_cell.angle_alpha   90.00
_cell.angle_beta   90.00
_cell.angle_gamma   90.00
#
_symmetry.space_group_name_H-M   'P 1'
#
loop_
_entity.id
_entity.type
_entity.pdbx_description
1 polymer ?
#
loop_
_entity_poly.entity_id
_entity_poly.type
_entity_poly.pdbx_seq_one_letter_code
_entity_poly.pdbx_strand_id
1 'polypeptide(L)'
;VELTGSSLFEFVHPADCEELTALLTAPSTSYSRDCLVDDSPGDSWQPHQRQQLRQLPQFDQHSRQFVLRLKCLLAKRHAGLVSDGYKAILCTGSLTACHLQSETSGTHSTYSQHPELSVGPIANVSSTVWLTAIGQSVPPPAAANEVRLGLDSFLFRTGLDLRIMFLDA
;
A
#
# COMPACT_ATOMS: atom_id res chain seq x y z
N VAL A 1 -13.62 -14.81 -16.74
CA VAL A 1 -13.91 -14.20 -15.43
C VAL A 1 -13.76 -12.72 -15.58
N GLU A 2 -14.82 -11.97 -15.34
CA GLU A 2 -14.76 -10.51 -15.28
C GLU A 2 -14.33 -10.13 -13.86
N LEU A 3 -13.09 -9.66 -13.71
CA LEU A 3 -12.50 -9.33 -12.40
C LEU A 3 -12.80 -7.88 -11.99
N THR A 4 -13.17 -7.05 -12.96
CA THR A 4 -13.44 -5.62 -12.77
C THR A 4 -14.61 -5.42 -11.81
N GLY A 5 -14.43 -4.55 -10.80
CA GLY A 5 -15.46 -4.23 -9.81
C GLY A 5 -15.62 -5.26 -8.69
N SER A 6 -14.95 -6.42 -8.78
CA SER A 6 -14.92 -7.42 -7.70
C SER A 6 -13.82 -7.12 -6.68
N SER A 7 -13.99 -7.57 -5.44
CA SER A 7 -12.96 -7.42 -4.42
C SER A 7 -11.79 -8.36 -4.69
N LEU A 8 -10.55 -7.86 -4.64
CA LEU A 8 -9.35 -8.70 -4.80
C LEU A 8 -9.31 -9.84 -3.78
N PHE A 9 -9.82 -9.62 -2.57
CA PHE A 9 -9.86 -10.61 -1.49
C PHE A 9 -10.66 -11.87 -1.84
N GLU A 10 -11.59 -11.81 -2.80
CA GLU A 10 -12.34 -12.99 -3.27
C GLU A 10 -11.45 -13.99 -4.02
N PHE A 11 -10.34 -13.50 -4.60
CA PHE A 11 -9.42 -14.27 -5.42
C PHE A 11 -8.13 -14.63 -4.69
N VAL A 12 -7.82 -13.96 -3.58
CA VAL A 12 -6.59 -14.19 -2.80
C VAL A 12 -6.72 -15.45 -1.95
N HIS A 13 -5.61 -16.17 -1.77
CA HIS A 13 -5.55 -17.30 -0.86
C HIS A 13 -5.78 -16.82 0.59
N PRO A 14 -6.60 -17.50 1.41
CA PRO A 14 -6.96 -17.00 2.74
C PRO A 14 -5.77 -16.65 3.65
N ALA A 15 -4.68 -17.43 3.55
CA ALA A 15 -3.47 -17.19 4.33
C ALA A 15 -2.64 -15.96 3.88
N ASP A 16 -2.95 -15.35 2.73
CA ASP A 16 -2.27 -14.14 2.23
C ASP A 16 -3.10 -12.87 2.49
N CYS A 17 -4.33 -12.99 3.04
CA CYS A 17 -5.24 -11.85 3.23
C CYS A 17 -4.73 -10.83 4.26
N GLU A 18 -4.11 -11.30 5.35
CA GLU A 18 -3.52 -10.42 6.37
C GLU A 18 -2.37 -9.61 5.78
N GLU A 19 -1.48 -10.25 5.03
CA GLU A 19 -0.38 -9.59 4.33
C GLU A 19 -0.88 -8.55 3.32
N LEU A 20 -1.88 -8.90 2.51
CA LEU A 20 -2.49 -7.94 1.58
C LEU A 20 -3.08 -6.73 2.31
N THR A 21 -3.72 -6.93 3.46
CA THR A 21 -4.29 -5.85 4.26
C THR A 21 -3.19 -4.90 4.76
N ALA A 22 -2.09 -5.46 5.25
CA ALA A 22 -0.93 -4.69 5.67
C ALA A 22 -0.31 -3.90 4.50
N LEU A 23 -0.21 -4.52 3.32
CA LEU A 23 0.34 -3.88 2.11
C LEU A 23 -0.48 -2.69 1.61
N LEU A 24 -1.81 -2.77 1.75
CA LEU A 24 -2.75 -1.71 1.35
C LEU A 24 -2.87 -0.59 2.39
N THR A 25 -2.33 -0.77 3.59
CA THR A 25 -2.31 0.27 4.60
C THR A 25 -1.18 1.27 4.28
N ALA A 26 -1.55 2.54 4.07
CA ALA A 26 -0.57 3.60 3.91
C ALA A 26 0.18 3.78 5.24
N PRO A 27 1.52 3.94 5.25
CA PRO A 27 2.21 4.36 6.45
C PRO A 27 1.59 5.69 6.90
N SER A 28 1.23 5.79 8.17
CA SER A 28 0.80 7.04 8.77
C SER A 28 1.97 8.01 8.69
N THR A 29 1.96 8.87 7.67
CA THR A 29 2.86 10.02 7.63
C THR A 29 2.46 10.89 8.81
N SER A 30 3.18 10.72 9.93
CA SER A 30 3.18 11.69 11.01
C SER A 30 3.81 12.95 10.45
N TYR A 31 3.02 13.77 9.77
CA TYR A 31 3.35 15.16 9.60
C TYR A 31 3.43 15.73 11.01
N SER A 32 4.64 15.79 11.58
CA SER A 32 4.92 16.56 12.77
C SER A 32 4.40 17.97 12.52
N ARG A 33 3.35 18.35 13.26
CA ARG A 33 2.96 19.75 13.44
C ARG A 33 4.06 20.45 14.24
N ASP A 34 5.23 20.65 13.64
CA ASP A 34 6.21 21.60 14.17
C ASP A 34 5.86 22.99 13.63
N CYS A 35 4.62 23.43 13.89
CA CYS A 35 4.34 24.86 13.97
C CYS A 35 4.67 25.27 15.40
N LEU A 36 5.95 25.48 15.69
CA LEU A 36 6.35 26.26 16.85
C LEU A 36 5.75 27.64 16.66
N VAL A 37 4.64 27.89 17.36
CA VAL A 37 4.08 29.23 17.55
C VAL A 37 5.13 29.98 18.37
N ASP A 38 5.94 30.79 17.69
CA ASP A 38 6.75 31.80 18.36
C ASP A 38 5.80 32.84 18.93
N ASP A 39 5.57 32.78 20.24
CA ASP A 39 4.80 33.77 20.99
C ASP A 39 5.66 35.03 21.15
N SER A 40 5.70 35.85 20.09
CA SER A 40 6.28 37.19 20.12
C SER A 40 5.15 38.23 20.18
N PRO A 41 5.04 39.03 21.27
CA PRO A 41 3.99 40.04 21.40
C PRO A 41 4.46 41.35 20.75
N GLY A 42 3.90 41.72 19.60
CA GLY A 42 4.13 43.05 19.02
C GLY A 42 3.67 43.23 17.58
N ASP A 43 2.66 44.08 17.42
CA ASP A 43 2.33 44.88 16.23
C ASP A 43 1.79 44.20 14.95
N SER A 44 0.45 44.23 14.87
CA SER A 44 -0.26 44.99 13.83
C SER A 44 0.25 44.85 12.38
N TRP A 45 0.02 43.71 11.72
CA TRP A 45 -0.30 43.65 10.28
C TRP A 45 -1.13 42.38 9.99
N GLN A 46 -2.35 42.56 9.46
CA GLN A 46 -3.23 41.48 9.02
C GLN A 46 -2.65 40.73 7.81
N PRO A 47 -2.85 39.39 7.72
CA PRO A 47 -2.91 38.73 6.43
C PRO A 47 -4.22 37.94 6.31
N HIS A 48 -5.36 38.62 6.07
CA HIS A 48 -6.64 37.97 5.74
C HIS A 48 -6.68 37.36 4.32
N GLN A 49 -5.53 37.13 3.67
CA GLN A 49 -5.48 36.82 2.24
C GLN A 49 -4.64 35.59 1.86
N ARG A 50 -4.38 34.67 2.81
CA ARG A 50 -3.74 33.36 2.53
C ARG A 50 -4.65 32.14 2.65
N GLN A 51 -5.93 32.28 3.02
CA GLN A 51 -6.87 31.15 3.15
C GLN A 51 -7.39 30.59 1.81
N GLN A 52 -6.87 31.04 0.67
CA GLN A 52 -7.33 30.61 -0.67
C GLN A 52 -6.32 29.79 -1.47
N LEU A 53 -5.20 29.33 -0.89
CA LEU A 53 -4.54 28.19 -1.52
C LEU A 53 -5.43 26.97 -1.26
N ARG A 54 -6.23 26.64 -2.28
CA ARG A 54 -6.92 25.36 -2.41
C ARG A 54 -6.06 24.27 -1.79
N GLN A 55 -6.57 23.63 -0.74
CA GLN A 55 -5.99 22.43 -0.15
C GLN A 55 -5.90 21.39 -1.28
N LEU A 56 -4.77 21.39 -1.99
CA LEU A 56 -4.54 20.47 -3.08
C LEU A 56 -4.38 19.09 -2.46
N PRO A 57 -5.00 18.06 -3.05
CA PRO A 57 -4.81 16.70 -2.57
C PRO A 57 -3.31 16.38 -2.58
N GLN A 58 -2.78 15.99 -1.43
CA GLN A 58 -1.40 15.54 -1.33
C GLN A 58 -1.37 14.04 -1.65
N PHE A 59 -0.49 13.66 -2.57
CA PHE A 59 -0.33 12.28 -3.01
C PHE A 59 1.01 11.74 -2.54
N ASP A 60 0.98 10.76 -1.65
CA ASP A 60 2.18 10.05 -1.18
C ASP A 60 2.23 8.68 -1.85
N GLN A 61 3.27 8.45 -2.65
CA GLN A 61 3.46 7.20 -3.40
C GLN A 61 4.59 6.37 -2.79
N HIS A 62 4.31 5.10 -2.52
CA HIS A 62 5.28 4.18 -1.93
C HIS A 62 5.43 2.94 -2.80
N SER A 63 6.67 2.56 -3.12
CA SER A 63 6.95 1.32 -3.85
C SER A 63 6.49 0.09 -3.06
N ARG A 64 5.97 -0.91 -3.77
CA ARG A 64 5.52 -2.19 -3.24
C ARG A 64 5.97 -3.31 -4.16
N GLN A 65 6.56 -4.34 -3.57
CA GLN A 65 6.85 -5.61 -4.24
C GLN A 65 6.46 -6.74 -3.28
N PHE A 66 5.59 -7.64 -3.73
CA PHE A 66 5.05 -8.71 -2.91
C PHE A 66 4.58 -9.87 -3.78
N VAL A 67 4.35 -11.03 -3.18
CA VAL A 67 3.84 -12.22 -3.89
C VAL A 67 2.49 -12.59 -3.29
N LEU A 68 1.46 -12.77 -4.13
CA LEU A 68 0.17 -13.32 -3.71
C LEU A 68 -0.12 -14.64 -4.40
N ARG A 69 -0.77 -15.55 -3.69
CA ARG A 69 -1.43 -16.71 -4.30
C ARG A 69 -2.84 -16.31 -4.73
N LEU A 70 -3.06 -16.25 -6.04
CA LEU A 70 -4.36 -15.92 -6.62
C LEU A 70 -5.05 -17.17 -7.17
N LYS A 71 -6.38 -17.28 -6.98
CA LYS A 71 -7.22 -18.33 -7.57
C LYS A 71 -6.99 -18.37 -9.07
N CYS A 72 -6.70 -19.55 -9.59
CA CYS A 72 -6.41 -19.80 -10.99
C CYS A 72 -7.33 -20.88 -11.53
N LEU A 73 -8.19 -20.52 -12.49
CA LEU A 73 -9.17 -21.42 -13.09
C LEU A 73 -8.62 -22.17 -14.33
N LEU A 74 -7.31 -22.11 -14.59
CA LEU A 74 -6.72 -22.86 -15.70
C LEU A 74 -6.90 -24.36 -15.44
N ALA A 75 -7.33 -25.09 -16.47
CA ALA A 75 -7.60 -26.53 -16.35
C ALA A 75 -6.36 -27.27 -15.81
N LYS A 76 -6.60 -28.20 -14.89
CA LYS A 76 -5.65 -28.99 -14.08
C LYS A 76 -4.59 -29.79 -14.87
N ARG A 77 -4.50 -29.68 -16.21
CA ARG A 77 -3.66 -30.53 -17.06
C ARG A 77 -2.46 -29.86 -17.76
N HIS A 78 -2.27 -28.54 -17.75
CA HIS A 78 -1.43 -27.96 -18.81
C HIS A 78 -0.10 -27.30 -18.52
N ALA A 79 0.39 -27.15 -17.28
CA ALA A 79 1.78 -26.66 -17.14
C ALA A 79 2.38 -26.77 -15.72
N GLY A 80 1.78 -27.47 -14.76
CA GLY A 80 2.27 -27.43 -13.37
C GLY A 80 2.19 -26.05 -12.70
N LEU A 81 1.68 -25.01 -13.38
CA LEU A 81 1.70 -23.59 -12.99
C LEU A 81 0.82 -23.23 -11.77
N VAL A 82 0.07 -24.19 -11.22
CA VAL A 82 -0.99 -23.96 -10.23
C VAL A 82 -0.89 -25.03 -9.15
N SER A 83 -0.87 -24.62 -7.89
CA SER A 83 -0.90 -25.48 -6.71
C SER A 83 -2.23 -25.28 -5.98
N ASP A 84 -2.98 -26.35 -5.78
CA ASP A 84 -4.30 -26.33 -5.13
C ASP A 84 -5.32 -25.32 -5.70
N GLY A 85 -5.26 -25.08 -7.02
CA GLY A 85 -6.11 -24.08 -7.67
C GLY A 85 -5.65 -22.63 -7.48
N TYR A 86 -4.46 -22.40 -6.92
CA TYR A 86 -3.84 -21.09 -6.78
C TYR A 86 -2.52 -20.97 -7.53
N LYS A 87 -2.20 -19.76 -7.96
CA LYS A 87 -0.97 -19.41 -8.67
C LYS A 87 -0.25 -18.28 -7.93
N ALA A 88 1.04 -18.45 -7.71
CA ALA A 88 1.87 -17.39 -7.15
C ALA A 88 2.12 -16.31 -8.22
N ILE A 89 1.79 -15.06 -7.87
CA ILE A 89 1.95 -13.88 -8.73
C ILE A 89 2.84 -12.89 -7.98
N LEU A 90 3.98 -12.55 -8.58
CA LEU A 90 4.82 -11.44 -8.15
C LEU A 90 4.20 -10.14 -8.62
N CYS A 91 3.78 -9.31 -7.67
CA CYS A 91 3.23 -8.00 -7.92
C CYS A 91 4.29 -6.94 -7.64
N THR A 92 4.55 -6.08 -8.63
CA THR A 92 5.48 -4.94 -8.50
C THR A 92 4.74 -3.66 -8.89
N GLY A 93 4.79 -2.65 -8.02
CA GLY A 93 4.04 -1.42 -8.25
C GLY A 93 4.18 -0.41 -7.12
N SER A 94 3.12 0.37 -6.91
CA SER A 94 3.10 1.42 -5.91
C SER A 94 1.73 1.62 -5.28
N LEU A 95 1.75 1.90 -3.98
CA LEU A 95 0.60 2.34 -3.20
C LEU A 95 0.59 3.87 -3.15
N THR A 96 -0.47 4.48 -3.67
CA THR A 96 -0.69 5.93 -3.66
C THR A 96 -1.76 6.27 -2.64
N ALA A 97 -1.41 7.07 -1.64
CA ALA A 97 -2.35 7.63 -0.67
C ALA A 97 -2.69 9.07 -1.05
N CYS A 98 -3.97 9.39 -1.13
CA CYS A 98 -4.48 10.74 -1.30
C CYS A 98 -5.00 11.23 0.04
N HIS A 99 -4.38 12.29 0.57
CA HIS A 99 -4.78 12.91 1.83
C HIS A 99 -5.63 14.16 1.57
N LEU A 100 -6.90 14.12 2.00
CA LEU A 100 -7.75 15.30 2.03
C LEU A 100 -7.81 15.83 3.46
N GLN A 101 -7.32 17.05 3.67
CA GLN A 101 -7.53 17.77 4.92
C GLN A 101 -8.92 18.39 4.88
N SER A 102 -9.87 17.84 5.63
CA SER A 102 -11.14 18.53 5.89
C SER A 102 -10.97 19.39 7.13
N GLU A 103 -10.86 20.71 6.93
CA GLU A 103 -11.05 21.67 8.01
C GLU A 103 -12.52 21.66 8.41
N THR A 104 -12.87 20.91 9.46
CA THR A 104 -14.12 21.17 10.16
C THR A 104 -13.94 22.51 10.86
N SER A 105 -14.41 23.58 10.22
CA SER A 105 -14.57 24.88 10.84
C SER A 105 -15.49 24.65 12.03
N GLY A 106 -14.93 24.66 13.24
CA GLY A 106 -15.71 24.54 14.47
C GLY A 106 -16.77 25.62 14.47
N THR A 107 -18.03 25.23 14.32
CA THR A 107 -19.17 26.11 14.51
C THR A 107 -19.07 26.63 15.93
N HIS A 108 -18.86 27.94 16.04
CA HIS A 108 -18.79 28.71 17.26
C HIS A 108 -20.12 28.53 18.03
N SER A 109 -20.23 27.52 18.90
CA SER A 109 -21.35 27.40 19.83
C SER A 109 -21.09 28.32 21.01
N THR A 110 -21.86 29.41 21.01
CA THR A 110 -21.94 30.43 22.05
C THR A 110 -22.25 29.82 23.42
N TYR A 111 -21.44 30.22 24.43
CA TYR A 111 -21.69 30.17 25.87
C TYR A 111 -21.91 28.81 26.54
N SER A 112 -20.88 28.32 27.24
CA SER A 112 -21.00 27.86 28.64
C SER A 112 -19.62 27.85 29.29
N GLN A 113 -19.52 28.50 30.45
CA GLN A 113 -18.30 28.63 31.25
C GLN A 113 -17.91 27.28 31.87
N HIS A 114 -16.85 26.65 31.38
CA HIS A 114 -16.05 25.67 32.12
C HIS A 114 -14.62 25.66 31.57
N PRO A 115 -13.58 25.87 32.41
CA PRO A 115 -12.19 25.73 32.00
C PRO A 115 -11.72 24.29 32.25
N GLU A 116 -11.32 23.59 31.20
CA GLU A 116 -10.19 22.62 31.12
C GLU A 116 -10.41 21.63 29.98
N LEU A 117 -9.33 21.39 29.22
CA LEU A 117 -9.18 20.46 28.09
C LEU A 117 -9.77 20.93 26.75
N SER A 118 -9.07 21.90 26.14
CA SER A 118 -9.14 22.21 24.70
C SER A 118 -8.71 20.99 23.88
N VAL A 119 -9.66 20.14 23.51
CA VAL A 119 -9.48 19.16 22.44
C VAL A 119 -9.50 19.98 21.13
N GLY A 120 -8.31 20.23 20.58
CA GLY A 120 -8.18 20.88 19.28
C GLY A 120 -9.00 20.16 18.19
N PRO A 121 -9.30 20.83 17.06
CA PRO A 121 -10.18 20.26 16.03
C PRO A 121 -9.65 18.90 15.60
N ILE A 122 -10.48 17.87 15.79
CA ILE A 122 -10.25 16.52 15.29
C ILE A 122 -10.41 16.64 13.77
N ALA A 123 -9.30 16.92 13.09
CA ALA A 123 -9.26 16.88 11.64
C ALA A 123 -9.56 15.44 11.23
N ASN A 124 -10.76 15.21 10.70
CA ASN A 124 -11.12 13.93 10.12
C ASN A 124 -10.31 13.79 8.82
N VAL A 125 -9.17 13.13 8.94
CA VAL A 125 -8.31 12.77 7.83
C VAL A 125 -8.96 11.61 7.08
N SER A 126 -9.71 11.91 6.03
CA SER A 126 -10.09 10.89 5.06
C SER A 126 -8.93 10.69 4.08
N SER A 127 -8.28 9.53 4.15
CA SER A 127 -7.25 9.14 3.20
C SER A 127 -7.77 8.02 2.31
N THR A 128 -7.74 8.23 0.99
CA THR A 128 -8.07 7.18 0.02
C THR A 128 -6.77 6.59 -0.51
N VAL A 129 -6.67 5.26 -0.52
CA VAL A 129 -5.46 4.56 -0.94
C VAL A 129 -5.73 3.71 -2.19
N TRP A 130 -4.78 3.72 -3.12
CA TRP A 130 -4.88 3.05 -4.42
C TRP A 130 -3.61 2.25 -4.65
N LEU A 131 -3.74 0.99 -5.08
CA LEU A 131 -2.61 0.18 -5.50
C LEU A 131 -2.61 0.05 -7.02
N THR A 132 -1.52 0.46 -7.66
CA THR A 132 -1.26 0.21 -9.07
C THR A 132 -0.06 -0.73 -9.16
N ALA A 133 -0.24 -1.92 -9.73
CA ALA A 133 0.81 -2.92 -9.83
C ALA A 133 0.69 -3.77 -11.10
N ILE A 134 1.83 -4.30 -11.54
CA ILE A 134 1.92 -5.31 -12.59
C ILE A 134 2.11 -6.67 -11.90
N GLY A 135 1.32 -7.66 -12.31
CA GLY A 135 1.43 -9.03 -11.81
C GLY A 135 2.15 -9.93 -12.80
N GLN A 136 3.28 -10.52 -12.39
CA GLN A 136 4.01 -11.54 -13.15
C GLN A 136 3.80 -12.92 -12.52
N SER A 137 3.46 -13.89 -13.36
CA SER A 137 3.41 -15.29 -12.98
C SER A 137 4.76 -15.79 -12.48
N VAL A 138 4.83 -16.33 -11.27
CA VAL A 138 5.99 -17.09 -10.81
C VAL A 138 5.83 -18.54 -11.31
N PRO A 139 6.76 -19.07 -12.13
CA PRO A 139 6.74 -20.47 -12.52
C PRO A 139 6.94 -21.33 -11.26
N PRO A 140 6.07 -22.30 -10.98
CA PRO A 140 6.30 -23.21 -9.87
C PRO A 140 7.44 -24.19 -10.20
N PRO A 141 8.07 -24.76 -9.16
CA PRO A 141 9.31 -25.53 -9.31
C PRO A 141 9.19 -26.78 -10.19
N ALA A 142 7.99 -27.36 -10.32
CA ALA A 142 7.75 -28.63 -11.01
C ALA A 142 7.16 -28.48 -12.43
N ALA A 143 6.97 -27.24 -12.90
CA ALA A 143 6.21 -26.92 -14.11
C ALA A 143 7.04 -26.84 -15.39
N ALA A 144 8.30 -26.44 -15.25
CA ALA A 144 9.18 -26.18 -16.37
C ALA A 144 10.16 -27.34 -16.51
N ASN A 145 9.95 -28.18 -17.51
CA ASN A 145 10.95 -29.18 -17.89
C ASN A 145 12.24 -28.53 -18.41
N GLU A 146 12.17 -27.26 -18.81
CA GLU A 146 13.29 -26.47 -19.31
C GLU A 146 13.15 -25.02 -18.84
N VAL A 147 14.20 -24.49 -18.21
CA VAL A 147 14.36 -23.06 -17.89
C VAL A 147 15.49 -22.53 -18.74
N ARG A 148 15.21 -21.58 -19.63
CA ARG A 148 16.24 -20.90 -20.41
C ARG A 148 16.94 -19.88 -19.52
N LEU A 149 18.24 -20.05 -19.33
CA LEU A 149 19.07 -19.14 -18.56
C LEU A 149 19.77 -18.15 -19.51
N GLY A 150 19.88 -16.89 -19.07
CA GLY A 150 20.71 -15.90 -19.74
C GLY A 150 22.20 -16.17 -19.51
N LEU A 151 23.06 -15.46 -20.25
CA LEU A 151 24.52 -15.52 -20.06
C LEU A 151 24.97 -14.92 -18.72
N ASP A 152 24.11 -14.12 -18.09
CA ASP A 152 24.27 -13.47 -16.79
C ASP A 152 23.51 -14.20 -15.67
N SER A 153 23.09 -15.44 -15.91
CA SER A 153 22.32 -16.27 -14.97
C SER A 153 23.05 -17.58 -14.69
N PHE A 154 23.04 -18.04 -13.44
CA PHE A 154 23.53 -19.36 -13.06
C PHE A 154 22.42 -20.17 -12.40
N LEU A 155 22.49 -21.49 -12.54
CA LEU A 155 21.55 -22.41 -11.89
C LEU A 155 22.19 -22.98 -10.63
N PHE A 156 21.44 -23.01 -9.54
CA PHE A 156 21.86 -23.73 -8.34
C PHE A 156 20.68 -24.48 -7.74
N ARG A 157 20.99 -25.58 -7.04
CA ARG A 157 20.02 -26.36 -6.26
C ARG A 157 20.38 -26.27 -4.79
N THR A 158 19.41 -26.00 -3.94
CA THR A 158 19.58 -26.01 -2.48
C THR A 158 18.64 -26.97 -1.79
N GLY A 159 18.97 -27.34 -0.55
CA GLY A 159 17.99 -27.83 0.40
C GLY A 159 17.07 -26.71 0.90
N LEU A 160 16.04 -27.07 1.69
CA LEU A 160 15.18 -26.10 2.38
C LEU A 160 15.93 -25.31 3.45
N ASP A 161 17.07 -25.82 3.91
CA ASP A 161 18.03 -25.15 4.79
C ASP A 161 18.97 -24.18 4.06
N LEU A 162 18.71 -23.93 2.77
CA LEU A 162 19.48 -23.06 1.88
C LEU A 162 20.93 -23.50 1.66
N ARG A 163 21.29 -24.74 1.99
CA ARG A 163 22.61 -25.29 1.65
C ARG A 163 22.67 -25.66 0.17
N ILE A 164 23.70 -25.16 -0.52
CA ILE A 164 23.95 -25.45 -1.94
C ILE A 164 24.35 -26.92 -2.10
N MET A 165 23.60 -27.65 -2.94
CA MET A 165 23.83 -29.06 -3.27
C MET A 165 24.33 -29.24 -4.72
N PHE A 166 24.10 -28.26 -5.58
CA PHE A 166 24.56 -28.22 -6.98
C PHE A 166 24.65 -26.76 -7.45
N LEU A 167 25.61 -26.45 -8.31
CA LEU A 167 25.83 -25.15 -8.94
C LEU A 167 26.35 -25.42 -10.36
N ASP A 168 25.66 -24.88 -11.36
CA ASP A 168 26.07 -24.88 -12.77
C ASP A 168 26.86 -23.59 -13.04
N ALA A 169 28.06 -23.73 -13.60
CA ALA A 169 29.01 -22.63 -13.84
C ALA A 169 29.39 -22.55 -15.32
#